data_AF-A0A6C0AWA6-F1
#
_entry.id   AF-A0A6C0AWA6-F1
#
_cell.length_a   1.000
_cell.length_b   1.000
_cell.length_c   1.000
_cell.angle_alpha   90.00
_cell.angle_beta   90.00
_cell.angle_gamma   90.00
#
_symmetry.space_group_name_H-M   'P 1'
#
loop_
_entity.id
_entity.type
_entity.pdbx_description
1 polymer ?
#
loop_
_entity_poly.entity_id
_entity_poly.type
_entity_poly.pdbx_seq_one_letter_code
_entity_poly.pdbx_strand_id
1 'polypeptide(L)'
;MYIQVTFDVINVNAVCDYYNKNKSEDQNSLEKLNRAEGGFQIKRKVIPNTGSVYDSDPNNLVKQARWSKKCLTTPIGQYEFTEYEWNLLYESICSVHGKENTILHNGFK
;
A
#
# COMPACT_ATOMS: atom_id res chain seq x y z
N MET A 1 5.50 -9.14 1.47
CA MET A 1 5.29 -9.24 0.00
C MET A 1 5.74 -7.95 -0.65
N TYR A 2 5.96 -7.92 -1.97
CA TYR A 2 6.16 -6.67 -2.70
C TYR A 2 5.68 -6.76 -4.14
N ILE A 3 5.37 -5.61 -4.73
CA ILE A 3 4.95 -5.49 -6.12
C ILE A 3 6.06 -4.81 -6.91
N GLN A 4 6.50 -5.39 -8.01
CA GLN A 4 7.41 -4.78 -8.96
C GLN A 4 6.64 -4.30 -10.18
N VAL A 5 7.01 -3.12 -10.69
CA VAL A 5 6.43 -2.54 -11.92
C VAL A 5 7.50 -2.30 -12.97
N THR A 6 7.12 -2.30 -14.25
CA THR A 6 8.03 -1.97 -15.36
C THR A 6 7.88 -0.52 -15.84
N PHE A 7 6.74 0.11 -15.57
CA PHE A 7 6.42 1.50 -15.93
C PHE A 7 7.01 2.53 -14.94
N ASP A 8 7.05 3.80 -15.35
CA ASP A 8 7.63 4.89 -14.57
C ASP A 8 6.59 5.76 -13.85
N VAL A 9 5.38 5.88 -14.40
CA VAL A 9 4.32 6.75 -13.86
C VAL A 9 3.11 5.92 -13.47
N ILE A 10 2.68 6.07 -12.22
CA ILE A 10 1.49 5.40 -11.68
C ILE A 10 0.30 6.37 -11.60
N ASN A 11 -0.89 5.91 -11.99
CA ASN A 11 -2.14 6.63 -11.74
C ASN A 11 -2.71 6.21 -10.37
N VAL A 12 -2.20 6.85 -9.31
CA VAL A 12 -2.56 6.51 -7.92
C VAL A 12 -4.06 6.56 -7.67
N ASN A 13 -4.77 7.56 -8.22
CA ASN A 13 -6.20 7.72 -7.99
C ASN A 13 -6.99 6.55 -8.58
N ALA A 14 -6.70 6.17 -9.83
CA ALA A 14 -7.37 5.04 -10.46
C ALA A 14 -7.12 3.71 -9.73
N VAL A 15 -5.90 3.51 -9.22
CA VAL A 15 -5.57 2.32 -8.41
C VAL A 15 -6.37 2.32 -7.10
N CYS A 16 -6.43 3.45 -6.39
CA CYS A 16 -7.24 3.58 -5.18
C CYS A 16 -8.73 3.35 -5.47
N ASP A 17 -9.27 3.90 -6.56
CA ASP A 17 -10.67 3.73 -6.94
C ASP A 17 -11.00 2.26 -7.20
N TYR A 18 -10.15 1.55 -7.95
CA TYR A 18 -10.34 0.12 -8.19
C TYR A 18 -10.27 -0.67 -6.88
N TYR A 19 -9.25 -0.45 -6.06
CA TYR A 19 -9.10 -1.14 -4.78
C TYR A 19 -10.35 -0.95 -3.91
N ASN A 20 -10.78 0.31 -3.73
CA ASN A 20 -11.85 0.67 -2.82
C ASN A 20 -13.23 0.21 -3.30
N LYS A 21 -13.40 0.00 -4.60
CA LYS A 21 -14.61 -0.60 -5.18
C LYS A 21 -14.69 -2.11 -4.98
N ASN A 22 -13.54 -2.80 -4.87
CA ASN A 22 -13.47 -4.27 -4.86
C ASN A 22 -13.10 -4.86 -3.49
N LYS A 23 -12.72 -4.02 -2.51
CA LYS A 23 -12.51 -4.46 -1.13
C LYS A 23 -13.83 -4.91 -0.48
N SER A 24 -13.74 -5.83 0.49
CA SER A 24 -14.89 -6.15 1.34
C SER A 24 -15.34 -4.95 2.18
N GLU A 25 -16.62 -4.91 2.55
CA GLU A 25 -17.21 -3.78 3.30
C GLU A 25 -16.48 -3.49 4.63
N ASP A 26 -16.04 -4.53 5.34
CA ASP A 26 -15.33 -4.40 6.61
C ASP A 26 -13.88 -3.90 6.49
N GLN A 27 -13.31 -3.91 5.28
CA GLN A 27 -11.93 -3.51 5.04
C GLN A 27 -11.79 -1.99 4.94
N ASN A 28 -10.67 -1.48 5.44
CA ASN A 28 -10.36 -0.05 5.36
C ASN A 28 -9.97 0.34 3.94
N SER A 29 -10.20 1.61 3.60
CA SER A 29 -9.87 2.14 2.28
C SER A 29 -8.37 2.27 2.07
N LEU A 30 -7.95 2.04 0.83
CA LEU A 30 -6.64 2.40 0.32
C LEU A 30 -6.61 3.89 -0.01
N GLU A 31 -5.57 4.56 0.45
CA GLU A 31 -5.34 5.98 0.22
C GLU A 31 -3.93 6.21 -0.34
N LYS A 32 -3.70 7.34 -0.98
CA LYS A 32 -2.36 7.79 -1.37
C LYS A 32 -1.52 8.03 -0.12
N LEU A 33 -0.29 7.51 -0.10
CA LEU A 33 0.67 7.82 0.97
C LEU A 33 1.23 9.24 0.78
N ASN A 34 1.13 10.08 1.82
CA ASN A 34 1.66 11.44 1.80
C ASN A 34 3.13 11.50 2.22
N ARG A 35 4.01 10.91 1.41
CA ARG A 35 5.48 10.91 1.58
C ARG A 35 6.16 11.26 0.26
N ALA A 36 7.40 11.72 0.33
CA ALA A 36 8.16 12.13 -0.86
C ALA A 36 8.37 10.97 -1.85
N GLU A 37 8.56 9.75 -1.33
CA GLU A 37 8.67 8.54 -2.15
C GLU A 37 7.32 8.12 -2.75
N GLY A 38 6.20 8.57 -2.16
CA GLY A 38 4.86 8.15 -2.52
C GLY A 38 4.57 6.67 -2.20
N GLY A 39 3.43 6.19 -2.70
CA GLY A 39 2.95 4.84 -2.44
C GLY A 39 1.51 4.85 -1.94
N PHE A 40 1.16 3.88 -1.11
CA PHE A 40 -0.20 3.68 -0.61
C PHE A 40 -0.22 3.43 0.89
N GLN A 41 -1.33 3.78 1.52
CA GLN A 41 -1.57 3.57 2.94
C GLN A 41 -2.97 3.03 3.21
N ILE A 42 -3.11 2.30 4.31
CA ILE A 42 -4.40 1.88 4.87
C ILE A 42 -4.41 2.28 6.35
N LYS A 43 -5.39 3.10 6.75
CA LYS A 43 -5.57 3.48 8.15
C LYS A 43 -5.93 2.24 8.99
N ARG A 44 -5.43 2.14 10.21
CA ARG A 44 -5.78 1.04 11.13
C ARG A 44 -7.01 1.43 11.95
N LYS A 45 -7.91 0.47 12.24
CA LYS A 45 -9.12 0.71 13.07
C LYS A 45 -8.79 0.99 14.55
N VAL A 46 -7.60 0.60 15.02
CA VAL A 46 -7.22 0.69 16.44
C VAL A 46 -6.11 1.72 16.62
N ILE A 47 -6.39 2.79 17.35
CA ILE A 47 -5.36 3.63 17.98
C ILE A 47 -5.71 3.69 19.48
N PRO A 48 -5.22 2.76 20.32
CA PRO A 48 -5.13 3.04 21.74
C PRO A 48 -3.94 3.98 21.87
N ASN A 49 -4.24 5.26 22.09
CA ASN A 49 -3.25 6.30 22.35
C ASN A 49 -2.47 5.90 23.62
N THR A 50 -1.28 5.32 23.46
CA THR A 50 -0.45 4.91 24.61
C THR A 50 0.33 6.08 25.21
N GLY A 51 0.27 7.26 24.57
CA GLY A 51 1.03 8.44 24.97
C GLY A 51 2.52 8.30 24.68
N SER A 52 2.91 7.41 23.77
CA SER A 52 4.32 7.16 23.44
C SER A 52 4.84 8.15 22.41
N VAL A 53 6.14 8.47 22.44
CA VAL A 53 6.81 9.34 21.45
C VAL A 53 6.66 8.81 20.01
N TYR A 54 6.44 7.50 19.85
CA TYR A 54 6.19 6.85 18.55
C TYR A 54 4.85 7.23 17.92
N ASP A 55 3.86 7.66 18.72
CA ASP A 55 2.54 8.09 18.26
C ASP A 55 2.55 9.50 17.63
N SER A 56 3.69 10.21 17.68
CA SER A 56 3.83 11.58 17.14
C SER A 56 3.93 11.65 15.61
N ASP A 57 4.37 10.58 14.94
CA ASP A 57 4.35 10.48 13.48
C ASP A 57 3.12 9.68 13.04
N PRO A 58 2.12 10.31 12.39
CA PRO A 58 0.94 9.63 11.86
C PRO A 58 1.26 8.44 10.93
N ASN A 59 2.44 8.43 10.29
CA ASN A 59 2.88 7.34 9.43
C ASN A 59 3.17 6.04 10.20
N ASN A 60 3.47 6.13 11.49
CA ASN A 60 3.64 4.95 12.34
C ASN A 60 2.29 4.30 12.68
N LEU A 61 1.16 4.96 12.42
CA LEU A 61 -0.18 4.48 12.77
C LEU A 61 -0.93 3.86 11.59
N VAL A 62 -0.38 3.95 10.38
CA VAL A 62 -0.96 3.40 9.16
C VAL A 62 -0.17 2.19 8.67
N LYS A 63 -0.85 1.28 7.99
CA LYS A 63 -0.15 0.33 7.13
C LYS A 63 0.35 1.08 5.91
N GLN A 64 1.54 0.74 5.42
CA GLN A 64 2.13 1.47 4.30
C GLN A 64 2.94 0.62 3.35
N ALA A 65 2.82 0.97 2.07
CA ALA A 65 3.59 0.41 0.97
C ALA A 65 4.23 1.59 0.22
N ARG A 66 5.56 1.63 0.13
CA ARG A 66 6.34 2.77 -0.42
C ARG A 66 7.06 2.40 -1.69
N TRP A 67 7.21 3.35 -2.61
CA TRP A 67 8.01 3.14 -3.81
C TRP A 67 9.51 3.15 -3.50
N SER A 68 10.22 2.15 -4.04
CA SER A 68 11.68 2.06 -4.03
C SER A 68 12.17 1.23 -5.20
N LYS A 69 12.90 1.86 -6.12
CA LYS A 69 13.52 1.22 -7.31
C LYS A 69 12.51 0.36 -8.09
N LYS A 70 11.41 0.98 -8.56
CA LYS A 70 10.29 0.33 -9.27
C LYS A 70 9.59 -0.80 -8.50
N CYS A 71 9.75 -0.86 -7.18
CA CYS A 71 8.99 -1.77 -6.35
C CYS A 71 8.21 -1.02 -5.29
N LEU A 72 7.03 -1.53 -4.97
CA LEU A 72 6.22 -1.12 -3.86
C LEU A 72 6.42 -2.13 -2.72
N THR A 73 7.04 -1.69 -1.64
CA THR A 73 7.41 -2.56 -0.50
C THR A 73 7.01 -1.91 0.82
N THR A 74 6.84 -2.70 1.87
CA THR A 74 6.76 -2.16 3.23
C THR A 74 8.16 -1.94 3.77
N PRO A 75 8.52 -0.73 4.26
CA PRO A 75 9.78 -0.51 4.93
C PRO A 75 9.91 -1.32 6.23
N ILE A 76 11.14 -1.69 6.60
CA ILE A 76 11.42 -2.41 7.85
C ILE A 76 10.90 -1.61 9.05
N GLY A 77 10.23 -2.30 9.97
CA GLY A 77 9.68 -1.71 11.20
C GLY A 77 8.36 -0.96 11.03
N GLN A 78 7.76 -0.99 9.84
CA GLN A 78 6.46 -0.38 9.57
C GLN A 78 5.35 -1.42 9.46
N TYR A 79 4.11 -1.00 9.69
CA TYR A 79 2.96 -1.89 9.54
C TYR A 79 2.75 -2.28 8.07
N GLU A 80 2.76 -3.59 7.81
CA GLU A 80 2.57 -4.18 6.49
C GLU A 80 1.09 -4.40 6.16
N PHE A 81 0.79 -4.46 4.86
CA PHE A 81 -0.49 -4.89 4.32
C PHE A 81 -0.68 -6.39 4.58
N THR A 82 -1.90 -6.84 4.86
CA THR A 82 -2.18 -8.27 4.88
C THR A 82 -1.98 -8.87 3.49
N GLU A 83 -1.86 -10.19 3.42
CA GLU A 83 -1.79 -10.89 2.14
C GLU A 83 -2.98 -10.55 1.23
N TYR A 84 -4.20 -10.46 1.79
CA TYR A 84 -5.38 -10.03 1.04
C TYR A 84 -5.22 -8.60 0.49
N GLU A 85 -4.78 -7.65 1.33
CA GLU A 85 -4.57 -6.25 0.93
C GLU A 85 -3.49 -6.13 -0.16
N TRP A 86 -2.41 -6.93 -0.07
CA TRP A 86 -1.37 -6.99 -1.10
C TRP A 86 -1.89 -7.56 -2.42
N ASN A 87 -2.65 -8.65 -2.39
CA ASN A 87 -3.23 -9.24 -3.59
C ASN A 87 -4.22 -8.29 -4.26
N LEU A 88 -5.10 -7.65 -3.48
CA LEU A 88 -6.05 -6.68 -4.03
C LEU A 88 -5.34 -5.43 -4.58
N LEU A 89 -4.26 -4.98 -3.94
CA LEU A 89 -3.43 -3.89 -4.47
C LEU A 89 -2.75 -4.28 -5.79
N TYR A 90 -2.23 -5.50 -5.88
CA TYR A 90 -1.66 -6.04 -7.12
C TYR A 90 -2.69 -6.07 -8.25
N GLU A 91 -3.88 -6.60 -7.99
CA GLU A 91 -4.99 -6.61 -8.96
C GLU A 91 -5.39 -5.20 -9.39
N SER A 92 -5.41 -4.26 -8.45
CA SER A 92 -5.72 -2.84 -8.71
C SER A 92 -4.68 -2.17 -9.59
N ILE A 93 -3.39 -2.48 -9.42
CA ILE A 93 -2.34 -1.98 -10.31
C ILE A 93 -2.44 -2.64 -11.68
N CYS A 94 -2.69 -3.95 -11.73
CA CYS A 94 -2.86 -4.68 -12.99
C CYS A 94 -4.05 -4.14 -13.81
N SER A 95 -5.16 -3.78 -13.18
CA SER A 95 -6.35 -3.30 -13.88
C SER A 95 -6.14 -1.93 -14.52
N VAL A 96 -5.26 -1.10 -13.96
CA VAL A 96 -4.96 0.26 -14.45
C VAL A 96 -3.79 0.27 -15.43
N HIS A 97 -2.75 -0.54 -15.17
CA HIS A 97 -1.46 -0.46 -15.87
C HIS A 97 -1.08 -1.72 -16.65
N GLY A 98 -1.93 -2.74 -16.66
CA GLY A 98 -1.68 -4.01 -17.35
C GLY A 98 -0.94 -5.01 -16.47
N LYS A 99 -1.35 -6.28 -16.56
CA LYS A 99 -0.76 -7.39 -15.82
C LYS A 99 0.67 -7.69 -16.28
N GLU A 100 0.93 -7.51 -17.56
CA GLU A 100 2.25 -7.65 -18.19
C GLU A 100 3.30 -6.68 -17.62
N ASN A 101 2.86 -5.59 -16.98
CA ASN A 101 3.74 -4.59 -16.40
C ASN A 101 3.87 -4.69 -14.87
N THR A 102 3.28 -5.73 -14.25
CA THR A 102 3.15 -5.83 -12.80
C THR A 102 3.44 -7.26 -12.33
N ILE A 103 4.36 -7.41 -11.37
CA ILE A 103 4.77 -8.70 -10.82
C ILE A 103 4.59 -8.69 -9.30
N LEU A 104 3.90 -9.69 -8.76
CA LEU A 104 3.76 -9.91 -7.33
C LEU A 104 4.79 -10.92 -6.84
N HIS A 105 5.51 -10.57 -5.77
CA HIS A 105 6.54 -11.41 -5.17
C HIS A 105 6.16 -11.83 -3.75
N ASN A 106 6.22 -13.14 -3.50
CA ASN A 106 6.02 -13.74 -2.19
C ASN A 106 7.35 -13.80 -1.43
N GLY A 107 7.76 -12.67 -0.84
CA GLY A 107 9.00 -12.57 -0.08
C GLY A 107 9.31 -11.15 0.38
N PHE A 108 10.46 -11.00 1.05
CA PHE A 108 11.07 -9.70 1.36
C PHE A 108 11.98 -9.27 0.18
N LYS A 109 12.07 -7.97 -0.06
CA LYS A 109 13.00 -7.37 -1.03
C LYS A 109 14.27 -6.92 -0.32
#